data_AF-A0A0M4D705-F1
#
_entry.id   AF-A0A0M4D705-F1
#
_cell.length_a   1.000
_cell.length_b   1.000
_cell.length_c   1.000
_cell.angle_alpha   90.00
_cell.angle_beta   90.00
_cell.angle_gamma   90.00
#
_symmetry.space_group_name_H-M   'P 1'
#
loop_
_entity.id
_entity.type
_entity.pdbx_description
1 polymer ?
#
loop_
_entity_poly.entity_id
_entity_poly.type
_entity_poly.pdbx_seq_one_letter_code
_entity_poly.pdbx_strand_id
1 'polypeptide(L)'
;MSGRLSRRTHGRPLPDGPAPFTTLVELTFEKRRIEHWIRFGRKSYEQILDRRRSVVGFAPDSIFAFVRWAAGQHGTIISRIDIVRAIDRGEPFQTLPFVRPGGEILLRLDGWPKVQRALAAIDAVEALGLDPADASPDHWRHVHNRLSANLAPSAYTPERHAAWIGRRRIDP
;
A
#
# COMPACT_ATOMS: atom_id res chain seq x y z
N MET A 1 41.31 20.43 25.58
CA MET A 1 40.08 21.22 25.38
C MET A 1 39.49 20.87 24.02
N SER A 2 38.18 20.59 24.02
CA SER A 2 37.30 20.34 22.86
C SER A 2 37.38 21.47 21.82
N GLY A 3 37.06 21.29 20.54
CA GLY A 3 36.42 20.17 19.88
C GLY A 3 36.42 20.38 18.37
N ARG A 4 36.21 19.27 17.65
CA ARG A 4 36.04 19.22 16.20
C ARG A 4 34.82 20.05 15.80
N LEU A 5 35.01 21.03 14.91
CA LEU A 5 33.91 21.58 14.12
C LEU A 5 33.67 20.64 12.94
N SER A 6 32.77 19.68 13.15
CA SER A 6 32.10 18.95 12.08
C SER A 6 31.33 19.97 11.24
N ARG A 7 31.84 20.20 10.03
CA ARG A 7 31.21 20.95 8.95
C ARG A 7 29.81 20.38 8.74
N ARG A 8 28.78 21.07 9.28
CA ARG A 8 27.39 20.77 8.99
C ARG A 8 27.17 21.03 7.50
N THR A 9 27.13 19.97 6.72
CA THR A 9 26.54 20.00 5.39
C THR A 9 25.05 20.31 5.57
N HIS A 10 24.67 21.56 5.32
CA HIS A 10 23.29 21.88 4.98
C HIS A 10 22.93 21.03 3.76
N GLY A 11 22.13 19.99 4.00
CA GLY A 11 21.40 19.31 2.93
C GLY A 11 20.54 20.36 2.25
N ARG A 12 20.91 20.70 1.02
CA ARG A 12 20.07 21.50 0.11
C ARG A 12 18.69 20.81 0.04
N PRO A 13 17.56 21.52 0.27
CA PRO A 13 16.25 20.95 -0.01
C PRO A 13 16.22 20.57 -1.49
N LEU A 14 15.87 19.31 -1.81
CA LEU A 14 15.54 18.92 -3.18
C LEU A 14 14.30 19.74 -3.61
N PRO A 15 14.20 20.21 -4.86
CA PRO A 15 13.13 21.13 -5.27
C PRO A 15 11.72 20.53 -5.28
N ASP A 16 11.55 19.21 -5.17
CA ASP A 16 10.28 18.56 -5.47
C ASP A 16 9.76 17.81 -4.24
N GLY A 17 9.00 18.50 -3.39
CA GLY A 17 8.11 17.85 -2.44
C GLY A 17 7.10 16.95 -3.18
N PRO A 18 6.36 16.09 -2.46
CA PRO A 18 5.33 15.28 -3.09
C PRO A 18 4.35 16.18 -3.85
N ALA A 19 3.91 15.75 -5.02
CA ALA A 19 2.91 16.46 -5.80
C ALA A 19 1.66 16.72 -4.94
N PRO A 20 0.89 17.78 -5.20
CA PRO A 20 -0.36 18.02 -4.50
C PRO A 20 -1.25 16.76 -4.48
N PHE A 21 -1.91 16.51 -3.34
CA PHE A 21 -2.81 15.37 -3.14
C PHE A 21 -2.16 13.97 -3.26
N THR A 22 -0.83 13.89 -3.17
CA THR A 22 -0.15 12.59 -3.02
C THR A 22 -0.54 11.94 -1.69
N THR A 23 -1.04 10.70 -1.74
CA THR A 23 -1.17 9.86 -0.54
C THR A 23 0.21 9.37 -0.13
N LEU A 24 0.65 9.73 1.07
CA LEU A 24 1.95 9.36 1.63
C LEU A 24 1.81 8.17 2.58
N VAL A 25 2.73 7.20 2.45
CA VAL A 25 2.80 6.01 3.29
C VAL A 25 4.15 5.94 3.99
N GLU A 26 4.13 5.92 5.32
CA GLU A 26 5.31 5.77 6.16
C GLU A 26 5.68 4.28 6.29
N LEU A 27 6.88 3.92 5.84
CA LEU A 27 7.44 2.58 5.90
C LEU A 27 8.51 2.50 6.98
N THR A 28 8.51 1.39 7.72
CA THR A 28 9.45 1.08 8.80
C THR A 28 9.93 -0.36 8.63
N PHE A 29 11.24 -0.54 8.57
CA PHE A 29 11.89 -1.84 8.51
C PHE A 29 12.89 -2.00 9.66
N GLU A 30 12.50 -2.82 10.61
CA GLU A 30 13.30 -3.35 11.70
C GLU A 30 13.26 -4.86 11.66
N LYS A 31 14.33 -5.45 11.11
CA LYS A 31 14.46 -6.90 10.93
C LYS A 31 14.01 -7.66 12.19
N ARG A 32 13.09 -8.62 12.00
CA ARG A 32 12.51 -9.48 13.06
C ARG A 32 11.69 -8.75 14.13
N ARG A 33 11.36 -7.47 13.95
CA ARG A 33 10.57 -6.69 14.90
C ARG A 33 9.38 -6.00 14.24
N ILE A 34 9.61 -5.18 13.23
CA ILE A 34 8.60 -4.39 12.54
C ILE A 34 8.94 -4.39 11.06
N GLU A 35 8.01 -4.79 10.21
CA GLU A 35 8.19 -4.79 8.77
C GLU A 35 6.93 -4.19 8.15
N HIS A 36 7.05 -2.97 7.64
CA HIS A 36 6.04 -2.26 6.88
C HIS A 36 6.54 -2.09 5.45
N TRP A 37 5.82 -2.64 4.47
CA TRP A 37 6.23 -2.57 3.07
C TRP A 37 5.03 -2.50 2.13
N ILE A 38 5.30 -2.07 0.90
CA ILE A 38 4.31 -2.07 -0.18
C ILE A 38 4.44 -3.37 -0.96
N ARG A 39 3.35 -4.16 -1.03
CA ARG A 39 3.31 -5.42 -1.80
C ARG A 39 3.16 -5.16 -3.30
N PHE A 40 2.36 -4.17 -3.68
CA PHE A 40 2.24 -3.65 -5.05
C PHE A 40 1.77 -2.20 -5.02
N GLY A 41 1.94 -1.49 -6.14
CA GLY A 41 1.48 -0.12 -6.32
C GLY A 41 2.54 0.75 -6.99
N ARG A 42 2.11 1.70 -7.81
CA ARG A 42 3.00 2.60 -8.56
C ARG A 42 3.40 3.80 -7.69
N LYS A 43 4.62 3.75 -7.14
CA LYS A 43 5.18 4.88 -6.38
C LYS A 43 5.40 6.07 -7.32
N SER A 44 4.86 7.21 -6.94
CA SER A 44 5.07 8.51 -7.60
C SER A 44 6.09 9.39 -6.86
N TYR A 45 6.39 9.05 -5.60
CA TYR A 45 7.33 9.77 -4.74
C TYR A 45 8.02 8.79 -3.79
N GLU A 46 9.27 9.08 -3.42
CA GLU A 46 10.00 8.33 -2.39
C GLU A 46 11.00 9.25 -1.67
N GLN A 47 11.01 9.16 -0.34
CA GLN A 47 11.93 9.88 0.52
C GLN A 47 12.47 8.94 1.61
N ILE A 48 13.77 8.74 1.62
CA ILE A 48 14.44 7.99 2.68
C ILE A 48 14.68 8.93 3.87
N LEU A 49 14.14 8.59 5.03
CA LEU A 49 14.31 9.38 6.26
C LEU A 49 15.58 8.94 7.01
N ASP A 50 15.76 7.64 7.15
CA ASP A 50 16.95 7.02 7.72
C ASP A 50 17.09 5.56 7.23
N ARG A 51 18.00 4.79 7.85
CA ARG A 51 18.27 3.39 7.46
C ARG A 51 17.09 2.43 7.65
N ARG A 52 16.10 2.81 8.46
CA ARG A 52 14.95 1.97 8.84
C ARG A 52 13.63 2.57 8.40
N ARG A 53 13.58 3.86 8.05
CA ARG A 53 12.35 4.58 7.74
C ARG A 53 12.42 5.26 6.38
N SER A 54 11.37 5.11 5.61
CA SER A 54 11.14 5.84 4.37
C SER A 54 9.68 6.24 4.24
N VAL A 55 9.41 7.19 3.37
CA VAL A 55 8.07 7.60 2.97
C VAL A 55 7.95 7.37 1.47
N VAL A 56 6.86 6.76 1.04
CA VAL A 56 6.53 6.60 -0.38
C VAL A 56 5.21 7.29 -0.67
N GLY A 57 5.04 7.82 -1.87
CA GLY A 57 3.84 8.52 -2.27
C GLY A 57 3.14 7.89 -3.47
N PHE A 58 1.82 7.95 -3.48
CA PHE A 58 0.95 7.47 -4.54
C PHE A 58 0.10 8.63 -5.08
N ALA A 59 0.03 8.73 -6.40
CA ALA A 59 -0.84 9.70 -7.05
C ALA A 59 -2.32 9.37 -6.77
N PRO A 60 -3.25 10.33 -6.85
CA PRO A 60 -4.68 10.07 -6.77
C PRO A 60 -5.11 8.89 -7.67
N ASP A 61 -6.12 8.15 -7.23
CA ASP A 61 -6.65 6.93 -7.86
C ASP A 61 -5.70 5.75 -7.99
N SER A 62 -4.45 5.89 -7.55
CA SER A 62 -3.51 4.77 -7.52
C SER A 62 -3.93 3.75 -6.46
N ILE A 63 -4.02 2.49 -6.86
CA ILE A 63 -4.25 1.37 -5.95
C ILE A 63 -2.91 0.78 -5.50
N PHE A 64 -2.76 0.58 -4.20
CA PHE A 64 -1.58 -0.05 -3.62
C PHE A 64 -1.94 -1.00 -2.48
N ALA A 65 -1.07 -1.98 -2.23
CA ALA A 65 -1.18 -2.88 -1.09
C ALA A 65 -0.10 -2.57 -0.05
N PHE A 66 -0.53 -2.22 1.16
CA PHE A 66 0.33 -1.94 2.29
C PHE A 66 0.27 -3.09 3.30
N VAL A 67 1.41 -3.72 3.54
CA VAL A 67 1.54 -4.82 4.49
C VAL A 67 2.24 -4.34 5.75
N ARG A 68 1.69 -4.71 6.90
CA ARG A 68 2.23 -4.40 8.22
C ARG A 68 2.38 -5.67 9.02
N TRP A 69 3.61 -5.98 9.35
CA TRP A 69 3.97 -7.10 10.21
C TRP A 69 4.76 -6.59 11.42
N ALA A 70 4.48 -7.15 12.59
CA ALA A 70 5.29 -6.91 13.77
C ALA A 70 5.34 -8.17 14.64
N ALA A 71 6.52 -8.46 15.18
CA ALA A 71 6.72 -9.50 16.18
C ALA A 71 7.01 -8.89 17.55
N GLY A 72 6.39 -9.46 18.56
CA GLY A 72 6.74 -9.30 19.96
C GLY A 72 7.80 -10.28 20.41
N GLN A 73 8.14 -10.20 21.70
CA GLN A 73 9.13 -11.09 22.32
C GLN A 73 8.69 -12.57 22.34
N HIS A 74 7.38 -12.85 22.19
CA HIS A 74 6.80 -14.20 22.25
C HIS A 74 6.00 -14.62 20.99
N GLY A 75 6.13 -13.90 19.86
CA GLY A 75 5.44 -14.25 18.60
C GLY A 75 4.94 -13.04 17.81
N THR A 76 4.26 -13.27 16.68
CA THR A 76 3.67 -12.22 15.83
C THR A 76 2.58 -11.46 16.60
N ILE A 77 2.75 -10.15 16.79
CA ILE A 77 1.73 -9.28 17.41
C ILE A 77 0.81 -8.69 16.33
N ILE A 78 1.37 -8.35 15.16
CA ILE A 78 0.61 -7.72 14.07
C ILE A 78 0.91 -8.47 12.78
N SER A 79 -0.15 -8.87 12.08
CA SER A 79 -0.09 -9.24 10.67
C SER A 79 -1.33 -8.66 10.01
N ARG A 80 -1.12 -7.69 9.13
CA ARG A 80 -2.19 -6.95 8.46
C ARG A 80 -1.82 -6.63 7.03
N ILE A 81 -2.82 -6.66 6.17
CA ILE A 81 -2.74 -6.14 4.80
C ILE A 81 -3.91 -5.22 4.54
N ASP A 82 -3.63 -4.08 3.92
CA ASP A 82 -4.61 -3.12 3.44
C ASP A 82 -4.38 -2.93 1.93
N ILE A 83 -5.42 -3.04 1.11
CA ILE A 83 -5.43 -2.57 -0.28
C ILE A 83 -6.24 -1.28 -0.31
N VAL A 84 -5.61 -0.23 -0.81
CA VAL A 84 -6.10 1.15 -0.66
C VAL A 84 -6.04 1.84 -2.02
N ARG A 85 -7.08 2.58 -2.37
CA ARG A 85 -7.04 3.58 -3.44
C ARG A 85 -6.69 4.94 -2.83
N ALA A 86 -5.65 5.57 -3.35
CA ALA A 86 -5.30 6.95 -3.03
C ALA A 86 -6.42 7.90 -3.46
N ILE A 87 -6.76 8.86 -2.62
CA ILE A 87 -7.90 9.75 -2.82
C ILE A 87 -7.48 11.06 -3.49
N ASP A 88 -8.35 11.61 -4.35
CA ASP A 88 -8.18 12.95 -4.88
C ASP A 88 -8.72 14.02 -3.89
N ARG A 89 -8.50 15.29 -4.25
CA ARG A 89 -8.92 16.45 -3.48
C ARG A 89 -10.42 16.44 -3.18
N GLY A 90 -10.75 16.46 -1.90
CA GLY A 90 -12.13 16.62 -1.43
C GLY A 90 -12.94 15.33 -1.43
N GLU A 91 -12.35 14.20 -1.86
CA GLU A 91 -12.98 12.89 -1.72
C GLU A 91 -13.08 12.47 -0.24
N PRO A 92 -14.16 11.77 0.15
CA PRO A 92 -14.23 11.15 1.47
C PRO A 92 -13.17 10.04 1.58
N PHE A 93 -12.54 9.94 2.74
CA PHE A 93 -11.50 8.94 2.99
C PHE A 93 -11.64 8.29 4.36
N GLN A 94 -11.05 7.11 4.50
CA GLN A 94 -10.88 6.44 5.78
C GLN A 94 -9.45 6.62 6.26
N THR A 95 -9.28 6.87 7.56
CA THR A 95 -7.95 6.99 8.16
C THR A 95 -7.30 5.62 8.31
N LEU A 96 -6.00 5.61 8.07
CA LEU A 96 -5.16 4.41 8.06
C LEU A 96 -3.87 4.76 8.81
N PRO A 97 -3.48 4.00 9.84
CA PRO A 97 -2.21 4.27 10.49
C PRO A 97 -1.07 4.17 9.46
N PHE A 98 -0.16 5.14 9.50
CA PHE A 98 0.98 5.30 8.58
C PHE A 98 0.61 5.70 7.14
N VAL A 99 -0.65 6.05 6.86
CA VAL A 99 -1.10 6.55 5.55
C VAL A 99 -1.74 7.92 5.74
N ARG A 100 -1.25 8.93 5.03
CA ARG A 100 -1.74 10.31 5.10
C ARG A 100 -2.19 10.79 3.71
N PRO A 101 -3.38 11.40 3.58
CA PRO A 101 -4.39 11.62 4.64
C PRO A 101 -5.11 10.32 5.06
N GLY A 102 -5.00 9.28 4.26
CA GLY A 102 -5.75 8.03 4.35
C GLY A 102 -6.01 7.53 2.95
N GLY A 103 -7.13 6.85 2.75
CA GLY A 103 -7.59 6.49 1.40
C GLY A 103 -8.92 5.76 1.43
N GLU A 104 -9.37 5.32 0.27
CA GLU A 104 -10.49 4.40 0.17
C GLU A 104 -9.98 2.97 0.40
N ILE A 105 -10.50 2.29 1.42
CA ILE A 105 -10.10 0.93 1.75
C ILE A 105 -10.91 -0.04 0.90
N LEU A 106 -10.23 -0.77 0.03
CA LEU A 106 -10.81 -1.81 -0.81
C LEU A 106 -10.75 -3.18 -0.12
N LEU A 107 -9.70 -3.40 0.66
CA LEU A 107 -9.51 -4.60 1.47
C LEU A 107 -8.74 -4.23 2.73
N ARG A 108 -9.21 -4.71 3.89
CA ARG A 108 -8.44 -4.71 5.14
C ARG A 108 -8.59 -6.05 5.82
N LEU A 109 -7.49 -6.75 6.06
CA LEU A 109 -7.50 -8.05 6.71
C LEU A 109 -6.42 -8.13 7.79
N ASP A 110 -6.79 -8.78 8.88
CA ASP A 110 -5.95 -9.03 10.05
C ASP A 110 -5.74 -10.53 10.26
N GLY A 111 -4.59 -10.87 10.80
CA GLY A 111 -4.19 -12.23 11.13
C GLY A 111 -3.51 -12.94 9.97
N TRP A 112 -2.43 -13.65 10.30
CA TRP A 112 -1.56 -14.29 9.31
C TRP A 112 -2.30 -15.20 8.31
N PRO A 113 -3.25 -16.07 8.70
CA PRO A 113 -3.96 -16.92 7.74
C PRO A 113 -4.73 -16.13 6.67
N LYS A 114 -5.35 -14.99 7.04
CA LYS A 114 -6.09 -14.14 6.09
C LYS A 114 -5.14 -13.32 5.23
N VAL A 115 -4.05 -12.82 5.81
CA VAL A 115 -2.99 -12.11 5.09
C VAL A 115 -2.36 -13.03 4.02
N GLN A 116 -2.04 -14.28 4.35
CA GLN A 116 -1.52 -15.24 3.37
C GLN A 116 -2.48 -15.47 2.21
N ARG A 117 -3.79 -15.62 2.50
CA ARG A 117 -4.80 -15.79 1.45
C ARG A 117 -4.97 -14.55 0.57
N ALA A 118 -4.79 -13.35 1.14
CA ALA A 118 -4.79 -12.11 0.38
C ALA A 118 -3.55 -11.99 -0.51
N LEU A 119 -2.36 -12.35 0.00
CA LEU A 119 -1.14 -12.41 -0.79
C LEU A 119 -1.29 -13.40 -1.95
N ALA A 120 -1.84 -14.59 -1.71
CA ALA A 120 -2.12 -15.56 -2.78
C ALA A 120 -3.11 -15.03 -3.83
N ALA A 121 -4.10 -14.22 -3.43
CA ALA A 121 -5.01 -13.58 -4.38
C ALA A 121 -4.30 -12.53 -5.24
N ILE A 122 -3.33 -11.79 -4.67
CA ILE A 122 -2.46 -10.87 -5.41
C ILE A 122 -1.60 -11.65 -6.41
N ASP A 123 -0.93 -12.70 -5.95
CA ASP A 123 -0.09 -13.56 -6.78
C ASP A 123 -0.89 -14.16 -7.95
N ALA A 124 -2.16 -14.50 -7.74
CA ALA A 124 -3.05 -15.00 -8.78
C ALA A 124 -3.35 -13.95 -9.87
N VAL A 125 -3.42 -12.66 -9.53
CA VAL A 125 -3.55 -11.58 -10.52
C VAL A 125 -2.25 -11.39 -11.30
N GLU A 126 -1.11 -11.41 -10.59
CA GLU A 126 0.22 -11.29 -11.21
C GLU A 126 0.51 -12.46 -12.16
N ALA A 127 0.05 -13.67 -11.84
CA ALA A 127 0.19 -14.85 -12.68
C ALA A 127 -0.56 -14.74 -14.03
N LEU A 128 -1.52 -13.82 -14.15
CA LEU A 128 -2.18 -13.48 -15.41
C LEU A 128 -1.39 -12.46 -16.24
N GLY A 129 -0.22 -12.01 -15.77
CA GLY A 129 0.58 -10.96 -16.40
C GLY A 129 0.00 -9.55 -16.19
N LEU A 130 -0.91 -9.38 -15.23
CA LEU A 130 -1.58 -8.12 -14.92
C LEU A 130 -0.92 -7.46 -13.71
N ASP A 131 -0.77 -6.13 -13.76
CA ASP A 131 -0.40 -5.36 -12.58
C ASP A 131 -1.59 -5.35 -11.59
N PRO A 132 -1.45 -5.85 -10.35
CA PRO A 132 -2.51 -5.80 -9.36
C PRO A 132 -3.02 -4.38 -9.06
N ALA A 133 -2.20 -3.35 -9.31
CA ALA A 133 -2.60 -1.95 -9.21
C ALA A 133 -3.65 -1.54 -10.26
N ASP A 134 -3.77 -2.27 -11.37
CA ASP A 134 -4.78 -2.05 -12.41
C ASP A 134 -6.02 -2.92 -12.25
N ALA A 135 -6.02 -3.86 -11.31
CA ALA A 135 -7.19 -4.68 -11.03
C ALA A 135 -8.36 -3.82 -10.50
N SER A 136 -9.59 -4.25 -10.77
CA SER A 136 -10.75 -3.42 -10.42
C SER A 136 -10.91 -3.26 -8.90
N PRO A 137 -11.30 -2.06 -8.41
CA PRO A 137 -11.64 -1.86 -7.01
C PRO A 137 -12.66 -2.88 -6.48
N ASP A 138 -13.67 -3.20 -7.29
CA ASP A 138 -14.70 -4.19 -6.95
C ASP A 138 -14.15 -5.60 -6.80
N HIS A 139 -13.10 -5.97 -7.55
CA HIS A 139 -12.43 -7.24 -7.35
C HIS A 139 -11.80 -7.32 -5.96
N TRP A 140 -11.09 -6.27 -5.52
CA TRP A 140 -10.49 -6.24 -4.19
C TRP A 140 -11.54 -6.24 -3.07
N ARG A 141 -12.65 -5.52 -3.24
CA ARG A 141 -13.81 -5.59 -2.32
C ARG A 141 -14.42 -6.99 -2.27
N HIS A 142 -14.55 -7.66 -3.41
CA HIS A 142 -15.01 -9.05 -3.47
C HIS A 142 -14.06 -9.99 -2.72
N VAL A 143 -12.75 -9.87 -2.95
CA VAL A 143 -11.74 -10.66 -2.23
C VAL A 143 -11.85 -10.40 -0.72
N HIS A 144 -11.97 -9.15 -0.29
CA HIS A 144 -12.17 -8.80 1.12
C HIS A 144 -13.41 -9.51 1.69
N ASN A 145 -14.56 -9.37 1.06
CA ASN A 145 -15.82 -9.96 1.53
C ASN A 145 -15.72 -11.48 1.68
N ARG A 146 -15.10 -12.15 0.69
CA ARG A 146 -14.94 -13.62 0.70
C ARG A 146 -13.98 -14.07 1.80
N LEU A 147 -12.82 -13.44 1.92
CA LEU A 147 -11.82 -13.80 2.92
C LEU A 147 -12.26 -13.45 4.35
N SER A 148 -13.01 -12.35 4.53
CA SER A 148 -13.61 -11.99 5.81
C SER A 148 -14.59 -13.06 6.30
N ALA A 149 -15.36 -13.65 5.38
CA ALA A 149 -16.25 -14.79 5.62
C ALA A 149 -15.55 -16.16 5.60
N ASN A 150 -14.20 -16.20 5.56
CA ASN A 150 -13.37 -17.40 5.42
C ASN A 150 -13.59 -18.23 4.13
N LEU A 151 -14.31 -17.70 3.15
CA LEU A 151 -14.62 -18.36 1.89
C LEU A 151 -13.55 -18.11 0.82
N ALA A 152 -13.37 -19.04 -0.13
CA ALA A 152 -12.48 -18.84 -1.26
C ALA A 152 -12.97 -17.69 -2.16
N PRO A 153 -12.10 -16.73 -2.54
CA PRO A 153 -12.45 -15.70 -3.50
C PRO A 153 -12.60 -16.30 -4.90
N SER A 154 -13.42 -15.65 -5.73
CA SER A 154 -13.51 -16.02 -7.15
C SER A 154 -12.24 -15.60 -7.87
N ALA A 155 -11.81 -16.39 -8.86
CA ALA A 155 -10.66 -16.05 -9.68
C ALA A 155 -10.87 -14.69 -10.38
N TYR A 156 -9.80 -13.89 -10.44
CA TYR A 156 -9.73 -12.77 -11.36
C TYR A 156 -9.54 -13.32 -12.77
N THR A 157 -10.15 -12.70 -13.78
CA THR A 157 -10.04 -13.16 -15.16
C THR A 157 -9.66 -12.01 -16.09
N PRO A 158 -8.93 -12.28 -17.19
CA PRO A 158 -8.59 -11.26 -18.18
C PRO A 158 -9.82 -10.56 -18.77
N GLU A 159 -10.94 -11.27 -18.96
CA GLU A 159 -12.18 -10.69 -19.51
C GLU A 159 -12.79 -9.67 -18.54
N ARG A 160 -12.78 -9.98 -17.23
CA ARG A 160 -13.20 -9.04 -16.19
C ARG A 160 -12.28 -7.83 -16.14
N HIS A 161 -10.98 -8.04 -16.33
CA HIS A 161 -10.01 -6.96 -16.41
C HIS A 161 -10.27 -6.05 -17.62
N ALA A 162 -10.45 -6.63 -18.82
CA ALA A 162 -10.75 -5.88 -20.03
C ALA A 162 -12.05 -5.08 -19.91
N ALA A 163 -13.10 -5.68 -19.34
CA ALA A 163 -14.37 -5.00 -19.09
C ALA A 163 -14.20 -3.80 -18.13
N TRP A 164 -13.37 -3.95 -17.10
CA TRP A 164 -13.04 -2.87 -16.16
C TRP A 164 -12.27 -1.73 -16.84
N ILE A 165 -11.20 -2.05 -17.58
CA ILE A 165 -10.41 -1.04 -18.31
C ILE A 165 -11.29 -0.31 -19.35
N GLY A 166 -12.18 -1.04 -20.02
CA GLY A 166 -13.16 -0.46 -20.94
C GLY A 166 -14.06 0.58 -20.28
N ARG A 167 -14.58 0.29 -19.07
CA ARG A 167 -15.42 1.24 -18.30
C ARG A 167 -14.66 2.48 -17.85
N ARG A 168 -13.42 2.33 -17.35
CA ARG A 168 -12.57 3.48 -16.95
C ARG A 168 -12.29 4.47 -18.09
N ARG A 169 -12.31 4.01 -19.34
CA ARG A 169 -12.08 4.89 -20.50
C ARG A 169 -13.32 5.70 -20.88
N ILE A 170 -14.51 5.31 -20.41
CA ILE A 170 -15.80 5.90 -20.77
C ILE A 170 -16.27 6.89 -19.69
N ASP A 171 -15.88 6.69 -18.44
CA ASP A 171 -16.25 7.52 -17.28
C ASP A 171 -14.96 8.11 -16.65
N PRO A 172 -14.52 9.32 -17.06
CA PRO A 172 -13.30 9.96 -16.57
C PRO A 172 -13.44 10.63 -15.20
#